data_AF-A0A821TU61-F1
#
_entry.id   AF-A0A821TU61-F1
#
_cell.length_a   1.000
_cell.length_b   1.000
_cell.length_c   1.000
_cell.angle_alpha   90.00
_cell.angle_beta   90.00
_cell.angle_gamma   90.00
#
_symmetry.space_group_name_H-M   'P 1'
#
loop_
_entity.id
_entity.type
_entity.pdbx_description
1 polymer ?
#
loop_
_entity_poly.entity_id
_entity_poly.type
_entity_poly.pdbx_seq_one_letter_code
_entity_poly.pdbx_strand_id
1 'polypeptide(L)'
;TLQSQGIPSEPFVPIVGQLSELRRRREQGQLLEYHQELTKKHGLIYLFWLGPYSRLVIQEPDLIADVVGRTSAQNYMKPVDLGLRLK
;
A
#
# COMPACT_ATOMS: atom_id res chain seq x y z
N THR A 1 -16.72 -1.06 3.19
CA THR A 1 -15.33 -1.14 2.66
C THR A 1 -14.42 -0.33 3.59
N LEU A 2 -13.09 -0.40 3.48
CA LEU A 2 -12.22 0.46 4.31
C LEU A 2 -12.47 1.97 4.04
N GLN A 3 -12.85 2.33 2.82
CA GLN A 3 -13.30 3.69 2.47
C GLN A 3 -14.55 4.12 3.27
N SER A 4 -15.52 3.23 3.46
CA SER A 4 -16.71 3.54 4.27
C SER A 4 -16.41 3.64 5.77
N GLN A 5 -15.21 3.26 6.20
CA GLN A 5 -14.70 3.46 7.56
C GLN A 5 -13.86 4.75 7.68
N GLY A 6 -13.82 5.59 6.62
CA GLY A 6 -13.13 6.88 6.62
C GLY A 6 -11.66 6.82 6.20
N ILE A 7 -11.14 5.67 5.75
CA ILE A 7 -9.76 5.58 5.28
C ILE A 7 -9.63 6.28 3.91
N PRO A 8 -8.73 7.26 3.77
CA PRO A 8 -8.53 7.98 2.51
C PRO A 8 -7.99 7.04 1.42
N SER A 9 -8.33 7.33 0.17
CA SER A 9 -7.99 6.49 -0.97
C SER A 9 -7.51 7.34 -2.15
N GLU A 10 -6.44 6.90 -2.79
CA GLU A 10 -6.00 7.49 -4.05
C GLU A 10 -7.04 7.19 -5.15
N PRO A 11 -7.46 8.20 -5.95
CA PRO A 11 -8.28 7.96 -7.14
C PRO A 11 -7.65 6.91 -8.05
N PHE A 12 -8.47 6.00 -8.57
CA PHE A 12 -7.99 4.83 -9.29
C PHE A 12 -8.79 4.58 -10.57
N VAL A 13 -8.15 3.94 -11.56
CA VAL A 13 -8.81 3.45 -12.77
C VAL A 13 -9.42 2.08 -12.46
N PRO A 14 -10.72 1.83 -12.72
CA PRO A 14 -11.31 0.52 -12.52
C PRO A 14 -10.52 -0.59 -13.22
N ILE A 15 -10.40 -1.76 -12.59
CA ILE A 15 -9.66 -2.95 -13.09
C ILE A 15 -8.14 -2.77 -13.15
N VAL A 16 -7.62 -1.57 -13.42
CA VAL A 16 -6.19 -1.28 -13.55
C VAL A 16 -5.56 -0.76 -12.25
N GLY A 17 -6.32 -0.01 -11.45
CA GLY A 17 -5.82 0.68 -10.27
C GLY A 17 -4.76 1.73 -10.64
N GLN A 18 -3.67 1.76 -9.87
CA GLN A 18 -2.49 2.59 -10.11
C GLN A 18 -1.34 1.81 -10.79
N LEU A 19 -1.61 0.65 -11.43
CA LEU A 19 -0.56 -0.20 -12.02
C LEU A 19 0.30 0.54 -13.05
N SER A 20 -0.31 1.32 -13.95
CA SER A 20 0.41 2.07 -14.99
C SER A 20 1.33 3.14 -14.40
N GLU A 21 0.84 3.88 -13.41
CA GLU A 21 1.63 4.91 -12.72
C GLU A 21 2.77 4.28 -11.92
N LEU A 22 2.49 3.21 -11.18
CA LEU A 22 3.49 2.51 -10.40
C LEU A 22 4.59 1.92 -11.29
N ARG A 23 4.21 1.36 -12.46
CA ARG A 23 5.18 0.88 -13.44
C ARG A 23 6.06 2.00 -13.97
N ARG A 24 5.46 3.13 -14.37
CA ARG A 24 6.19 4.32 -14.85
C ARG A 24 7.18 4.82 -13.80
N ARG A 25 6.73 5.02 -12.55
CA ARG A 25 7.57 5.48 -11.44
C ARG A 25 8.68 4.48 -11.14
N ARG A 26 8.41 3.18 -11.21
CA ARG A 26 9.43 2.12 -11.07
C ARG A 26 10.51 2.20 -12.14
N GLU A 27 10.12 2.31 -13.41
CA GLU A 27 11.07 2.43 -14.54
C GLU A 27 11.95 3.70 -14.42
N GLN A 28 11.44 4.74 -13.76
CA GLN A 28 12.17 5.98 -13.47
C GLN A 28 12.97 5.96 -12.16
N GLY A 29 12.91 4.88 -11.38
CA GLY A 29 13.55 4.79 -10.07
C GLY A 29 12.91 5.68 -8.99
N GLN A 30 11.66 6.13 -9.18
CA GLN A 30 10.96 7.10 -8.34
C GLN A 30 9.90 6.47 -7.40
N LEU A 31 10.08 5.20 -7.01
CA LEU A 31 9.08 4.52 -6.18
C LEU A 31 9.00 5.11 -4.77
N LEU A 32 10.13 5.53 -4.20
CA LEU A 32 10.16 6.12 -2.87
C LEU A 32 9.42 7.45 -2.86
N GLU A 33 9.74 8.31 -3.82
CA GLU A 33 9.11 9.63 -4.01
C GLU A 33 7.61 9.48 -4.24
N TYR A 34 7.20 8.52 -5.07
CA TYR A 34 5.78 8.23 -5.28
C TYR A 34 5.06 7.87 -3.97
N HIS A 35 5.65 7.01 -3.13
CA HIS A 35 5.07 6.70 -1.83
C HIS A 35 5.08 7.89 -0.87
N GLN A 36 6.12 8.73 -0.88
CA GLN A 36 6.17 9.97 -0.09
C GLN A 36 5.08 10.96 -0.51
N GLU A 37 4.83 11.10 -1.82
CA GLU A 37 3.75 11.93 -2.37
C GLU A 37 2.37 11.45 -1.86
N LEU A 38 2.12 10.14 -1.90
CA LEU A 38 0.88 9.56 -1.39
C LEU A 38 0.73 9.75 0.12
N THR A 39 1.79 9.52 0.89
CA THR A 39 1.80 9.77 2.35
C THR A 39 1.52 11.23 2.67
N LYS A 40 2.13 12.16 1.92
CA LYS A 40 1.88 13.61 2.11
C LYS A 40 0.43 13.97 1.80
N LYS A 41 -0.18 13.32 0.81
CA LYS A 41 -1.55 13.60 0.37
C LYS A 41 -2.62 13.00 1.28
N HIS A 42 -2.40 11.79 1.80
CA HIS A 42 -3.43 11.02 2.51
C HIS A 42 -3.12 10.73 3.97
N GLY A 43 -1.91 11.04 4.43
CA GLY A 43 -1.43 10.69 5.76
C GLY A 43 -0.77 9.31 5.83
N LEU A 44 -0.55 8.82 7.04
CA LEU A 44 0.20 7.58 7.31
C LEU A 44 -0.60 6.29 7.05
N ILE A 45 -1.91 6.40 6.84
CA ILE A 45 -2.81 5.28 6.59
C ILE A 45 -3.68 5.62 5.39
N TYR A 46 -3.53 4.89 4.29
CA TYR A 46 -4.27 5.17 3.06
C TYR A 46 -4.47 3.93 2.20
N LEU A 47 -5.40 4.03 1.26
CA LEU A 47 -5.67 3.01 0.26
C LEU A 47 -5.12 3.41 -1.10
N PHE A 48 -4.55 2.44 -1.79
CA PHE A 48 -4.32 2.48 -3.23
C PHE A 48 -4.70 1.13 -3.85
N TRP A 49 -4.78 1.06 -5.16
CA TRP A 49 -5.31 -0.09 -5.88
C TRP A 49 -4.26 -0.68 -6.82
N LEU A 50 -4.11 -2.00 -6.77
CA LEU A 50 -3.34 -2.75 -7.75
C LEU A 50 -4.29 -3.67 -8.49
N GLY A 51 -4.68 -3.25 -9.68
CA GLY A 51 -5.78 -3.86 -10.40
C GLY A 51 -7.11 -3.76 -9.62
N PRO A 52 -7.89 -4.85 -9.49
CA PRO A 52 -9.13 -4.86 -8.73
C PRO A 52 -8.93 -4.98 -7.21
N TYR A 53 -7.69 -5.06 -6.72
CA TYR A 53 -7.40 -5.29 -5.31
C TYR A 53 -6.97 -4.00 -4.61
N SER A 54 -7.76 -3.58 -3.61
CA SER A 54 -7.37 -2.53 -2.69
C SER A 54 -6.20 -2.98 -1.81
N ARG A 55 -5.26 -2.08 -1.58
CA ARG A 55 -4.09 -2.24 -0.72
C ARG A 55 -4.16 -1.17 0.37
N LEU A 56 -4.09 -1.61 1.63
CA LEU A 56 -3.93 -0.73 2.77
C LEU A 56 -2.44 -0.50 3.02
N VAL A 57 -2.04 0.76 3.08
CA VAL A 57 -0.71 1.19 3.51
C VAL A 57 -0.82 1.65 4.96
N ILE A 58 0.07 1.14 5.80
CA ILE A 58 0.22 1.54 7.20
C ILE A 58 1.67 1.95 7.39
N GLN A 59 1.88 3.18 7.83
CA GLN A 59 3.19 3.77 8.16
C GLN A 59 3.25 4.26 9.60
N GLU A 60 2.21 4.00 10.38
CA GLU A 60 2.14 4.31 11.81
C GLU A 60 2.86 3.20 12.60
N PRO A 61 3.94 3.49 13.33
CA PRO A 61 4.79 2.47 13.97
C PRO A 61 4.05 1.57 14.97
N ASP A 62 3.15 2.12 15.78
CA ASP A 62 2.45 1.36 16.81
C ASP A 62 1.47 0.36 16.17
N LEU A 63 0.77 0.76 15.12
CA LEU A 63 -0.10 -0.11 14.34
C LEU A 63 0.69 -1.18 13.57
N ILE A 64 1.86 -0.85 13.05
CA ILE A 64 2.74 -1.85 12.43
C ILE A 64 3.12 -2.90 13.47
N ALA A 65 3.54 -2.48 14.67
CA ALA A 65 3.91 -3.37 15.75
C ALA A 65 2.77 -4.31 16.16
N ASP A 66 1.54 -3.83 16.18
CA ASP A 66 0.35 -4.65 16.43
C ASP A 66 0.08 -5.65 15.29
N VAL A 67 0.10 -5.19 14.03
CA VAL A 67 -0.15 -6.03 12.85
C VAL A 67 0.87 -7.16 12.71
N VAL A 68 2.15 -6.87 12.92
CA VAL A 68 3.24 -7.86 12.83
C VAL A 68 3.48 -8.59 14.16
N GLY A 69 2.78 -8.18 15.21
CA GLY A 69 2.87 -8.74 16.55
C GLY A 69 2.35 -10.18 16.63
N ARG A 70 2.82 -10.95 17.61
CA ARG A 70 2.50 -12.39 17.74
C ARG A 70 1.01 -12.68 17.89
N THR A 71 0.23 -11.72 18.38
CA THR A 71 -1.23 -11.83 18.60
C THR A 71 -2.04 -11.68 17.33
N SER A 72 -1.50 -11.02 16.31
CA SER A 72 -2.20 -10.68 15.07
C SER A 72 -1.54 -11.27 13.83
N ALA A 73 -0.28 -11.70 13.92
CA ALA A 73 0.51 -12.21 12.79
C ALA A 73 -0.15 -13.37 12.04
N GLN A 74 -0.93 -14.22 12.71
CA GLN A 74 -1.66 -15.32 12.08
C GLN A 74 -2.75 -14.84 11.10
N ASN A 75 -3.19 -13.58 11.19
CA ASN A 75 -4.17 -12.98 10.30
C ASN A 75 -3.54 -12.46 8.98
N TYR A 76 -2.21 -12.46 8.88
CA TYR A 76 -1.48 -11.91 7.75
C TYR A 76 -0.51 -12.92 7.16
N MET A 77 -0.41 -12.96 5.83
CA MET A 77 0.57 -13.78 5.14
C MET A 77 1.65 -12.89 4.53
N LYS A 78 2.92 -13.28 4.72
CA LYS A 78 4.01 -12.68 3.97
C LYS A 78 3.83 -13.01 2.48
N PRO A 79 4.09 -12.06 1.57
CA PRO A 79 4.07 -12.34 0.15
C PRO A 79 5.09 -13.43 -0.18
N VAL A 80 4.68 -14.46 -0.92
CA VAL A 80 5.56 -15.54 -1.39
C VAL A 80 6.71 -15.04 -2.27
N ASP A 81 6.51 -13.89 -2.91
CA ASP A 81 7.47 -13.23 -3.80
C ASP A 81 8.28 -12.11 -3.09
N LEU A 82 8.20 -11.98 -1.76
CA LEU A 82 8.87 -10.89 -1.04
C LEU A 82 10.38 -10.83 -1.34
N GLY A 83 11.05 -11.98 -1.40
CA GLY A 83 12.48 -12.07 -1.72
C GLY A 83 12.83 -11.67 -3.15
N LEU A 84 11.87 -11.68 -4.09
CA LEU A 84 12.05 -11.19 -5.46
C LEU A 84 11.82 -9.68 -5.54
N ARG A 85 11.04 -9.10 -4.62
CA ARG A 85 10.75 -7.66 -4.58
C ARG A 85 11.83 -6.82 -3.89
N LEU A 86 12.61 -7.44 -3.02
CA LEU A 86 13.69 -6.79 -2.25
C LEU A 86 15.07 -6.89 -2.91
N LYS A 87 15.16 -7.59 -4.05
CA LYS A 87 16.35 -7.65 -4.91
C LYS A 87 16.19 -6.66 -6.07
#